data_AF-A0A947UGC7-F1
#
_entry.id   AF-A0A947UGC7-F1
#
_cell.length_a   1.000
_cell.length_b   1.000
_cell.length_c   1.000
_cell.angle_alpha   90.00
_cell.angle_beta   90.00
_cell.angle_gamma   90.00
#
_symmetry.space_group_name_H-M   'P 1'
#
loop_
_entity.id
_entity.type
_entity.pdbx_description
1 polymer ?
#
loop_
_entity_poly.entity_id
_entity_poly.type
_entity_poly.pdbx_seq_one_letter_code
_entity_poly.pdbx_strand_id
1 'polypeptide(L)'
;MNPPNDSSLSLHEAAQMLAAGPEAQHAIEVALAHAIEHGELPANVKRWATEQWEGRQLPGNINRLETFIERTELDAWQRSRQPA
;
A
#
# COMPACT_ATOMS: atom_id res chain seq x y z
N MET A 1 13.83 19.03 -13.11
CA MET A 1 13.18 18.19 -12.08
C MET A 1 13.52 16.76 -12.43
N ASN A 2 14.08 16.01 -11.48
CA ASN A 2 14.39 14.59 -11.67
C ASN A 2 13.04 13.86 -11.89
N PRO A 3 12.82 13.06 -12.95
CA PRO A 3 11.67 12.17 -12.96
C PRO A 3 11.93 11.19 -11.81
N PRO A 4 11.14 11.18 -10.72
CA PRO A 4 11.29 10.13 -9.75
C PRO A 4 11.02 8.83 -10.50
N ASN A 5 11.90 7.85 -10.31
CA ASN A 5 11.81 6.53 -10.89
C ASN A 5 10.37 6.00 -10.74
N ASP A 6 9.58 6.07 -11.83
CA ASP A 6 8.10 6.08 -11.90
C ASP A 6 7.45 4.70 -11.60
N SER A 7 8.18 3.83 -10.93
CA SER A 7 7.83 2.42 -10.74
C SER A 7 7.45 2.09 -9.31
N SER A 8 7.81 2.90 -8.32
CA SER A 8 7.54 2.64 -6.90
C SER A 8 6.56 3.65 -6.32
N LEU A 9 5.43 3.18 -5.77
CA LEU A 9 4.37 3.97 -5.16
C LEU A 9 4.33 3.73 -3.66
N SER A 10 4.10 4.75 -2.85
CA SER A 10 3.78 4.50 -1.43
C SER A 10 2.47 3.71 -1.31
N LEU A 11 2.27 2.97 -0.21
CA LEU A 11 1.02 2.25 0.06
C LEU A 11 -0.19 3.20 0.00
N HIS A 12 -0.01 4.43 0.48
CA HIS A 12 -1.02 5.48 0.38
C HIS A 12 -1.32 5.89 -1.09
N GLU A 13 -0.30 6.04 -1.94
CA GLU A 13 -0.49 6.34 -3.37
C GLU A 13 -1.12 5.16 -4.12
N ALA A 14 -0.67 3.94 -3.85
CA ALA A 14 -1.27 2.72 -4.40
C ALA A 14 -2.75 2.62 -4.04
N ALA A 15 -3.10 2.90 -2.77
CA ALA A 15 -4.48 2.93 -2.34
C ALA A 15 -5.30 4.03 -3.03
N GLN A 16 -4.74 5.22 -3.24
CA GLN A 16 -5.41 6.31 -3.98
C GLN A 16 -5.66 5.94 -5.45
N MET A 17 -4.72 5.25 -6.10
CA MET A 17 -4.88 4.81 -7.49
C MET A 17 -6.01 3.78 -7.66
N LEU A 18 -6.19 2.92 -6.67
CA LEU A 18 -7.19 1.84 -6.69
C LEU A 18 -8.55 2.26 -6.15
N ALA A 19 -8.58 3.26 -5.28
CA ALA A 19 -9.82 3.67 -4.62
C ALA A 19 -10.71 4.47 -5.56
N ALA A 20 -12.00 4.11 -5.61
CA ALA A 20 -13.02 4.88 -6.31
C ALA A 20 -13.40 6.21 -5.61
N GLY A 21 -12.74 6.54 -4.50
CA GLY A 21 -12.99 7.74 -3.71
C GLY A 21 -12.30 7.70 -2.34
N PRO A 22 -12.30 8.82 -1.59
CA PRO A 22 -11.59 8.96 -0.31
C PRO A 22 -12.11 8.01 0.79
N GLU A 23 -13.37 7.57 0.69
CA GLU A 23 -13.95 6.60 1.63
C GLU A 23 -13.42 5.18 1.39
N ALA A 24 -13.20 4.81 0.13
CA ALA A 24 -12.66 3.51 -0.25
C ALA A 24 -11.14 3.41 -0.03
N GLN A 25 -10.44 4.55 -0.03
CA GLN A 25 -8.99 4.61 0.11
C GLN A 25 -8.51 3.84 1.33
N HIS A 26 -9.08 4.08 2.51
CA HIS A 26 -8.64 3.40 3.71
C HIS A 26 -8.88 1.89 3.69
N ALA A 27 -10.01 1.46 3.11
CA ALA A 27 -10.28 0.03 2.94
C ALA A 27 -9.25 -0.63 2.00
N ILE A 28 -8.79 0.08 0.96
CA ILE A 28 -7.70 -0.40 0.11
C ILE A 28 -6.37 -0.40 0.86
N GLU A 29 -6.05 0.63 1.64
CA GLU A 29 -4.83 0.67 2.45
C GLU A 29 -4.74 -0.55 3.39
N VAL A 30 -5.85 -0.89 4.05
CA VAL A 30 -5.94 -2.08 4.91
C VAL A 30 -5.77 -3.37 4.10
N ALA A 31 -6.40 -3.47 2.93
CA ALA A 31 -6.25 -4.65 2.06
C ALA A 31 -4.81 -4.84 1.56
N LEU A 32 -4.13 -3.74 1.18
CA LEU A 32 -2.73 -3.76 0.78
C LEU A 32 -1.84 -4.16 1.97
N ALA A 33 -2.08 -3.59 3.15
CA ALA A 33 -1.34 -3.92 4.35
C ALA A 33 -1.48 -5.42 4.72
N HIS A 34 -2.70 -5.99 4.63
CA HIS A 34 -2.88 -7.44 4.78
C HIS A 34 -2.10 -8.24 3.75
N ALA A 35 -2.20 -7.90 2.45
CA ALA A 35 -1.47 -8.62 1.40
C ALA A 35 0.04 -8.60 1.63
N ILE A 36 0.57 -7.50 2.14
CA ILE A 36 1.98 -7.35 2.51
C ILE A 36 2.32 -8.23 3.73
N GLU A 37 1.48 -8.24 4.77
CA GLU A 37 1.70 -9.07 5.96
C GLU A 37 1.63 -10.57 5.65
N HIS A 38 0.77 -10.98 4.72
CA HIS A 38 0.65 -12.35 4.24
C HIS A 38 1.75 -12.74 3.23
N GLY A 39 2.56 -11.79 2.76
CA GLY A 39 3.59 -12.01 1.75
C GLY A 39 3.04 -12.19 0.32
N GLU A 40 1.78 -11.83 0.09
CA GLU A 40 1.11 -11.87 -1.22
C GLU A 40 1.48 -10.68 -2.10
N LEU A 41 1.84 -9.54 -1.48
CA LEU A 41 2.26 -8.33 -2.17
C LEU A 41 3.68 -7.94 -1.72
N PRO A 42 4.68 -8.09 -2.59
CA PRO A 42 6.03 -7.64 -2.31
C PRO A 42 6.09 -6.12 -2.16
N ALA A 43 6.51 -5.66 -0.98
CA ALA A 43 6.64 -4.25 -0.66
C ALA A 43 7.86 -4.02 0.22
N ASN A 44 8.46 -2.83 0.12
CA ASN A 44 9.46 -2.36 1.06
C ASN A 44 8.76 -1.86 2.32
N VAL A 45 8.44 -2.78 3.23
CA VAL A 45 7.63 -2.50 4.42
C VAL A 45 8.42 -1.69 5.44
N LYS A 46 7.88 -0.52 5.81
CA LYS A 46 8.33 0.24 6.98
C LYS A 46 7.27 0.16 8.04
N ARG A 47 7.67 -0.20 9.26
CA ARG A 47 6.78 -0.32 10.41
C ARG A 47 7.12 0.74 11.44
N TRP A 48 6.09 1.36 12.01
CA TRP A 48 6.29 2.24 13.15
C TRP A 48 6.65 1.42 14.38
N ALA A 49 7.64 1.92 15.12
CA ALA A 49 7.74 1.58 16.53
C ALA A 49 6.45 2.11 17.19
N THR A 50 5.83 1.30 18.04
CA THR A 50 4.51 1.46 18.69
C THR A 50 4.20 2.82 19.35
N GLU A 51 5.16 3.75 19.39
CA GLU A 51 5.08 5.06 20.05
C GLU A 51 4.95 6.25 19.08
N GLN A 52 5.05 6.04 17.76
CA GLN A 52 5.07 7.10 16.74
C GLN A 52 3.78 7.14 15.90
N TRP A 53 2.65 6.75 16.49
CA TRP A 53 1.38 6.56 15.77
C TRP A 53 0.64 7.90 15.54
N GLU A 54 0.60 8.36 14.29
CA GLU A 54 -0.30 9.45 13.87
C GLU A 54 -1.37 8.93 12.88
N GLY A 55 -2.64 8.84 13.33
CA GLY A 55 -3.80 8.65 12.45
C GLY A 55 -4.41 7.24 12.40
N ARG A 56 -4.97 6.87 11.23
CA ARG A 56 -5.68 5.60 11.02
C ARG A 56 -4.71 4.42 11.00
N GLN A 57 -4.91 3.46 11.91
CA GLN A 57 -4.07 2.28 12.04
C GLN A 57 -4.16 1.38 10.81
N LEU A 58 -3.01 0.82 10.42
CA LEU A 58 -2.92 -0.28 9.48
C LEU A 58 -2.46 -1.55 10.20
N PRO A 59 -2.91 -2.73 9.73
CA PRO A 59 -2.44 -4.00 10.26
C PRO A 59 -0.91 -4.09 10.12
N GLY A 60 -0.27 -4.70 11.13
CA GLY A 60 1.19 -4.81 11.19
C GLY A 60 1.96 -3.54 11.58
N ASN A 61 1.26 -2.48 12.00
CA ASN A 61 1.85 -1.15 12.26
C ASN A 61 2.61 -0.60 11.04
N ILE A 62 2.12 -0.91 9.84
CA ILE A 62 2.76 -0.50 8.58
C ILE A 62 2.58 1.00 8.38
N ASN A 63 3.69 1.71 8.14
CA ASN A 63 3.67 3.10 7.75
C ASN A 63 3.28 3.19 6.28
N ARG A 64 2.07 3.69 6.00
CA ARG A 64 1.55 3.86 4.63
C ARG A 64 2.32 4.84 3.75
N LEU A 65 3.04 5.80 4.35
CA LEU A 65 3.81 6.82 3.63
C LEU A 65 5.25 6.37 3.37
N GLU A 66 5.80 5.51 4.23
CA GLU A 66 7.16 5.00 4.09
C GLU A 66 7.23 3.55 3.58
N THR A 67 6.08 2.90 3.37
CA THR A 67 6.01 1.60 2.72
C THR A 67 5.80 1.79 1.24
N PHE A 68 6.73 1.26 0.44
CA PHE A 68 6.73 1.41 -1.01
C PHE A 68 6.43 0.09 -1.69
N ILE A 69 5.60 0.13 -2.72
CA ILE A 69 5.11 -0.99 -3.50
C ILE A 69 5.46 -0.69 -4.96
N GLU A 70 6.04 -1.67 -5.65
CA GLU A 70 6.28 -1.53 -7.09
C GLU A 70 4.94 -1.57 -7.83
N ARG A 71 4.76 -0.68 -8.81
CA ARG A 71 3.56 -0.57 -9.65
C ARG A 71 3.27 -1.89 -10.37
N THR A 72 4.31 -2.61 -10.78
CA THR A 72 4.19 -3.94 -11.40
C THR A 72 3.60 -4.97 -10.44
N GLU A 73 4.05 -4.97 -9.19
CA GLU A 73 3.54 -5.87 -8.14
C GLU A 73 2.11 -5.50 -7.75
N LEU A 74 1.81 -4.19 -7.69
CA LEU A 74 0.45 -3.68 -7.46
C LEU A 74 -0.53 -4.15 -8.55
N ASP A 75 -0.14 -4.04 -9.82
CA ASP A 75 -0.96 -4.47 -10.95
C ASP A 75 -1.13 -6.01 -10.99
N ALA A 76 -0.07 -6.77 -10.69
CA ALA A 76 -0.14 -8.22 -10.57
C ALA A 76 -1.09 -8.67 -9.43
N TRP A 77 -1.00 -8.01 -8.27
CA TRP A 77 -1.89 -8.25 -7.15
C TRP A 77 -3.34 -7.85 -7.47
N GLN A 78 -3.57 -6.71 -8.11
CA GLN A 78 -4.90 -6.27 -8.52
C GLN A 78 -5.54 -7.28 -9.49
N ARG A 79 -4.78 -7.76 -10.48
CA ARG A 79 -5.24 -8.80 -11.43
C ARG A 79 -5.55 -10.12 -10.73
N SER A 80 -4.76 -10.50 -9.73
CA SER A 80 -5.02 -11.72 -8.94
C SER A 80 -6.32 -11.62 -8.12
N ARG A 81 -6.76 -10.40 -7.81
CA ARG A 81 -7.94 -10.10 -6.99
C ARG A 81 -9.23 -9.94 -7.80
N GLN A 82 -9.14 -9.68 -9.10
CA GLN A 82 -10.28 -9.69 -10.02
C GLN A 82 -10.39 -11.07 -10.69
N PRO A 83 -11.27 -11.96 -10.21
CA PRO A 83 -11.58 -13.16 -10.98
C PRO A 83 -12.18 -12.72 -12.33
N ALA A 84 -11.65 -13.30 -13.41
CA ALA A 84 -12.08 -13.06 -14.79
C ALA A 84 -13.56 -13.37 -15.03
#